data_AF-A0A960UQR6-F1
#
_entry.id   AF-A0A960UQR6-F1
#
_cell.length_a   1.000
_cell.length_b   1.000
_cell.length_c   1.000
_cell.angle_alpha   90.00
_cell.angle_beta   90.00
_cell.angle_gamma   90.00
#
_symmetry.space_group_name_H-M   'P 1'
#
loop_
_entity.id
_entity.type
_entity.pdbx_description
1 polymer ?
#
loop_
_entity_poly.entity_id
_entity_poly.type
_entity_poly.pdbx_seq_one_letter_code
_entity_poly.pdbx_strand_id
1 'polypeptide(L)' 'MHRSTAHCIKDLERSGQLVRIQREVDPYLEMAEIHRRVFAAGGPAILFERVKGSDFP' A
#
# COMPACT_ATOMS: atom_id res chain seq x y z
N MET A 1 -12.38 16.96 -1.39
CA MET A 1 -13.20 15.73 -1.29
C MET A 1 -12.90 14.88 -2.53
N HIS A 2 -12.13 13.80 -2.38
CA HIS A 2 -11.73 12.99 -3.53
C HIS A 2 -12.93 12.16 -4.05
N ARG A 3 -13.04 12.00 -5.37
CA ARG A 3 -14.23 11.41 -6.03
C ARG A 3 -14.29 9.88 -5.97
N SER A 4 -13.17 9.21 -5.68
CA SER A 4 -13.07 7.76 -5.54
C SER A 4 -11.74 7.37 -4.88
N THR A 5 -11.64 6.16 -4.33
CA THR A 5 -10.39 5.62 -3.76
C THR A 5 -9.26 5.60 -4.79
N ALA A 6 -9.56 5.27 -6.05
CA ALA A 6 -8.59 5.33 -7.14
C ALA A 6 -8.07 6.76 -7.41
N HIS A 7 -8.92 7.77 -7.21
CA HIS A 7 -8.49 9.16 -7.31
C HIS A 7 -7.58 9.55 -6.13
N CYS A 8 -7.90 9.14 -4.90
CA CYS A 8 -7.01 9.32 -3.75
C CYS A 8 -5.64 8.68 -3.99
N ILE A 9 -5.60 7.44 -4.49
CA ILE A 9 -4.34 6.73 -4.76
C ILE A 9 -3.47 7.50 -5.75
N LYS A 10 -4.05 8.03 -6.83
CA LYS A 10 -3.32 8.85 -7.80
C LYS A 10 -2.82 10.18 -7.22
N ASP A 11 -3.60 10.82 -6.35
CA ASP A 11 -3.17 12.02 -5.62
C ASP A 11 -1.97 11.70 -4.71
N LEU A 12 -2.05 10.62 -3.92
CA LEU A 12 -0.97 10.16 -3.04
C LEU A 12 0.29 9.78 -3.82
N GLU A 13 0.15 9.16 -4.98
CA GLU A 13 1.27 8.82 -5.86
C GLU A 13 1.95 10.09 -6.42
N ARG A 14 1.16 11.09 -6.83
CA ARG A 14 1.67 12.39 -7.31
C ARG A 14 2.34 13.21 -6.22
N SER A 15 1.85 13.13 -4.98
CA SER A 15 2.46 13.84 -3.84
C SER A 15 3.67 13.11 -3.25
N GLY A 16 4.04 11.94 -3.77
CA GLY A 16 5.13 11.11 -3.23
C GLY A 16 4.78 10.47 -1.88
N GLN A 17 3.49 10.45 -1.51
CA GLN A 17 2.98 9.88 -0.27
C GLN A 17 2.43 8.46 -0.44
N LEU A 18 2.80 7.78 -1.53
CA LEU A 18 2.43 6.38 -1.79
C LEU A 18 3.65 5.57 -2.20
N VAL A 19 3.80 4.39 -1.60
CA VAL A 19 4.76 3.37 -2.00
C VAL A 19 4.01 2.14 -2.50
N ARG A 20 4.39 1.65 -3.68
CA ARG A 20 3.85 0.42 -4.27
C ARG A 20 4.79 -0.74 -4.04
N ILE A 21 4.26 -1.83 -3.48
CA ILE A 21 5.00 -3.07 -3.27
C ILE A 21 4.56 -4.05 -4.37
N GLN A 22 5.41 -4.17 -5.40
CA GLN A 22 5.22 -5.06 -6.55
C GLN A 22 5.61 -6.52 -6.26
N ARG A 23 6.36 -6.74 -5.16
CA ARG A 23 6.75 -8.07 -4.74
C ARG A 23 5.54 -8.81 -4.17
N GLU A 24 5.45 -10.11 -4.44
CA GLU A 24 4.48 -10.97 -3.79
C GLU A 24 4.73 -11.00 -2.27
N VAL A 25 3.69 -10.64 -1.51
CA VAL A 25 3.68 -10.65 -0.04
C VAL A 25 2.62 -11.61 0.48
N ASP A 26 2.94 -12.26 1.59
CA ASP A 26 2.00 -13.12 2.30
C ASP A 26 1.02 -12.27 3.13
N PRO A 27 -0.31 -12.44 2.97
CA PRO A 27 -1.27 -11.73 3.81
C PRO A 27 -1.17 -12.14 5.29
N TYR A 28 -0.63 -13.32 5.58
CA TYR A 28 -0.45 -13.78 6.95
C TYR A 28 0.82 -13.17 7.56
N LEU A 29 0.64 -12.18 8.43
CA LEU A 29 1.66 -11.51 9.25
C LEU A 29 2.68 -10.64 8.48
N GLU A 30 3.08 -10.98 7.25
CA GLU A 30 4.06 -10.20 6.47
C GLU A 30 3.52 -8.81 6.09
N MET A 31 2.30 -8.72 5.53
CA MET A 31 1.68 -7.43 5.23
C MET A 31 1.54 -6.54 6.48
N ALA A 32 1.18 -7.14 7.62
CA ALA A 32 1.02 -6.42 8.88
C ALA A 32 2.37 -5.90 9.42
N GLU A 33 3.43 -6.69 9.30
CA GLU A 33 4.79 -6.30 9.72
C GLU A 33 5.33 -5.14 8.86
N ILE A 34 5.14 -5.23 7.55
CA ILE A 34 5.50 -4.17 6.60
C ILE A 34 4.76 -2.88 6.94
N HIS A 35 3.44 -2.95 7.12
CA HIS A 35 2.64 -1.78 7.48
C HIS A 35 3.10 -1.18 8.81
N ARG A 36 3.35 -2.00 9.83
CA ARG A 36 3.82 -1.55 11.14
C ARG A 36 5.15 -0.81 11.06
N ARG A 37 6.08 -1.30 10.24
CA ARG A 37 7.40 -0.66 10.05
C ARG A 37 7.29 0.70 9.39
N VAL A 38 6.52 0.80 8.31
CA VAL A 38 6.32 2.07 7.59
C VAL A 38 5.60 3.07 8.49
N PHE A 39 4.56 2.63 9.21
CA PHE A 39 3.84 3.49 10.16
C PHE A 39 4.77 4.01 11.27
N ALA A 40 5.59 3.14 11.87
CA ALA A 40 6.53 3.52 12.91
C ALA A 40 7.60 4.52 12.42
N ALA A 41 7.93 4.48 11.13
CA ALA A 41 8.85 5.42 10.49
C ALA A 41 8.17 6.74 10.06
N GLY A 42 6.86 6.92 10.29
CA GLY A 42 6.09 8.05 9.77
C GLY A 42 6.02 8.07 8.24
N GLY A 43 6.12 6.89 7.63
CA GLY A 43 6.25 6.72 6.19
C GLY A 43 4.95 6.91 5.41
N PRO A 44 5.04 6.90 4.08
CA PRO A 44 3.90 7.09 3.17
C PRO A 44 2.89 5.93 3.23
N ALA A 45 1.74 6.12 2.58
CA ALA A 45 0.77 5.05 2.38
C ALA A 45 1.38 3.90 1.56
N ILE A 46 0.89 2.68 1.78
CA ILE A 46 1.39 1.47 1.12
C ILE A 46 0.29 0.89 0.25
N LEU A 47 0.63 0.50 -0.97
CA LEU A 47 -0.23 -0.28 -1.86
C LEU A 47 0.47 -1.60 -2.20
N PHE A 48 -0.17 -2.73 -1.89
CA PHE A 48 0.38 -4.07 -2.14
C PHE A 48 -0.20 -4.62 -3.45
N GLU A 49 0.59 -4.66 -4.52
CA GLU A 49 0.06 -5.03 -5.84
C GLU A 49 -0.04 -6.55 -6.06
N ARG A 50 0.64 -7.33 -5.22
CA ARG A 50 0.66 -8.79 -5.31
C ARG A 50 0.56 -9.39 -3.92
N VAL A 51 -0.65 -9.81 -3.55
CA VAL A 51 -0.90 -10.54 -2.31
C VAL A 51 -1.09 -12.01 -2.65
N LYS A 52 -0.31 -12.88 -2.00
CA LYS A 52 -0.35 -14.32 -2.23
C LYS A 52 -1.76 -14.86 -1.98
N GLY A 53 -2.35 -15.47 -3.00
CA GLY A 53 -3.70 -16.05 -2.93
C GLY A 53 -4.85 -15.03 -3.06
N SER A 54 -4.58 -13.78 -3.45
CA SER A 54 -5.60 -12.78 -3.78
C SER A 54 -5.53 -12.42 -5.27
N ASP A 55 -6.68 -12.40 -5.94
CA ASP A 55 -6.80 -11.86 -7.30
C ASP A 55 -6.92 -10.33 -7.32
N PHE A 56 -7.03 -9.72 -6.15
CA PHE A 56 -7.15 -8.27 -5.99
C PHE A 56 -5.86 -7.67 -5.41
N PRO A 57 -5.35 -6.59 -6.03
CA PRO A 57 -4.31 -5.72 -5.45
C PRO A 57 -4.89 -4.72 -4.43
#